data_AF-A0A5S9QVZ7-F1
#
_entry.id   AF-A0A5S9QVZ7-F1
#
_cell.length_a   1.000
_cell.length_b   1.000
_cell.length_c   1.000
_cell.angle_alpha   90.00
_cell.angle_beta   90.00
_cell.angle_gamma   90.00
#
_symmetry.space_group_name_H-M   'P 1'
#
loop_
_entity.id
_entity.type
_entity.pdbx_description
1 polymer ?
#
loop_
_entity_poly.entity_id
_entity_poly.type
_entity_poly.pdbx_seq_one_letter_code
_entity_poly.pdbx_strand_id
1 'polypeptide(L)'
;MAGDSADGWTLHFYDFRQRFVPVDDVVPGLGDVAAWAERNGARDGTPFFLDPWGRADALVNAYWRDPLVRGRATGTLRRYALSLKVWLDFLHALGVRWDQASRSELAAFKEWRLSAENNPQHVSASSFCVDRAAIRGFYSWAAEQHGIDNPVRARVIATSWMGGGQVVLESTPSGMRRADVKWLTPQAFRLWRKPGVARFHDGGRAAGRLAGSD
;
A
#
# COMPACT_ATOMS: atom_id res chain seq x y z
N MET A 1 6.43 -27.51 -3.68
CA MET A 1 6.02 -26.78 -4.90
C MET A 1 5.88 -25.31 -4.53
N ALA A 2 6.95 -24.53 -4.67
CA ALA A 2 6.88 -23.08 -4.49
C ALA A 2 6.14 -22.52 -5.71
N GLY A 3 4.90 -22.07 -5.51
CA GLY A 3 4.15 -21.38 -6.57
C GLY A 3 4.93 -20.16 -7.02
N ASP A 4 4.96 -19.94 -8.34
CA ASP A 4 5.58 -18.78 -8.97
C ASP A 4 4.99 -17.51 -8.33
N SER A 5 5.81 -16.77 -7.57
CA SER A 5 5.37 -15.53 -6.92
C SER A 5 5.31 -14.46 -8.00
N ALA A 6 4.17 -13.81 -8.16
CA ALA A 6 4.15 -12.57 -8.92
C ALA A 6 5.07 -11.54 -8.24
N ASP A 7 5.66 -10.63 -9.01
CA ASP A 7 6.50 -9.54 -8.50
C ASP A 7 5.72 -8.56 -7.58
N GLY A 8 4.39 -8.70 -7.49
CA GLY A 8 3.51 -7.89 -6.65
C GLY A 8 2.05 -8.32 -6.76
N TRP A 9 1.16 -7.45 -6.29
CA TRP A 9 -0.28 -7.63 -6.37
C TRP A 9 -0.76 -7.52 -7.81
N THR A 10 -1.72 -8.33 -8.20
CA THR A 10 -2.36 -8.22 -9.53
C THR A 10 -3.71 -7.54 -9.41
N LEU A 11 -4.00 -6.62 -10.33
CA LEU A 11 -5.26 -5.89 -10.41
C LEU A 11 -5.99 -6.27 -11.70
N HIS A 12 -7.21 -6.77 -11.55
CA HIS A 12 -8.16 -7.00 -12.62
C HIS A 12 -9.41 -6.15 -12.42
N PHE A 13 -10.26 -6.12 -13.43
CA PHE A 13 -11.59 -5.52 -13.34
C PHE A 13 -12.61 -6.54 -13.84
N TYR A 14 -13.73 -6.67 -13.13
CA TYR A 14 -14.84 -7.46 -13.63
C TYR A 14 -15.31 -6.90 -14.97
N ASP A 15 -15.48 -7.76 -15.97
CA ASP A 15 -16.08 -7.42 -17.26
C ASP A 15 -17.33 -8.28 -17.43
N PHE A 16 -18.49 -7.72 -17.05
CA PHE A 16 -19.77 -8.43 -17.14
C PHE A 16 -20.31 -8.48 -18.56
N ARG A 17 -19.66 -7.81 -19.53
CA ARG A 17 -19.97 -7.93 -20.95
C ARG A 17 -19.41 -9.23 -21.53
N GLN A 18 -18.41 -9.81 -20.88
CA GLN A 18 -17.87 -11.10 -21.27
C GLN A 18 -18.67 -12.23 -20.63
N ARG A 19 -18.85 -13.31 -21.39
CA ARG A 19 -19.46 -14.53 -20.86
C ARG A 19 -18.48 -15.19 -19.90
N PHE A 20 -18.91 -15.37 -18.65
CA PHE A 20 -18.15 -16.13 -17.66
C PHE A 20 -18.05 -17.59 -18.10
N VAL A 21 -16.85 -18.15 -18.02
CA VAL A 21 -16.61 -19.56 -18.30
C VAL A 21 -17.19 -20.38 -17.15
N PRO A 22 -17.99 -21.42 -17.41
CA PRO A 22 -18.42 -22.35 -16.36
C PRO A 22 -17.20 -22.99 -15.70
N VAL A 23 -17.21 -23.06 -14.37
CA VAL A 23 -16.09 -23.62 -13.59
C VAL A 23 -16.51 -24.83 -12.75
N ASP A 24 -17.67 -25.41 -13.01
CA ASP A 24 -18.19 -26.55 -12.25
C ASP A 24 -17.22 -27.77 -12.29
N ASP A 25 -16.46 -27.92 -13.37
CA ASP A 25 -15.44 -28.96 -13.50
C ASP A 25 -14.22 -28.74 -12.58
N VAL A 26 -13.98 -27.48 -12.16
CA VAL A 26 -12.84 -27.08 -11.32
C VAL A 26 -13.27 -26.90 -9.86
N VAL A 27 -14.47 -26.34 -9.65
CA VAL A 27 -15.08 -26.09 -8.35
C VAL A 27 -16.52 -26.60 -8.38
N PRO A 28 -16.74 -27.90 -8.10
CA PRO A 28 -18.07 -28.50 -8.13
C PRO A 28 -19.05 -27.79 -7.19
N GLY A 29 -20.23 -27.45 -7.70
CA GLY A 29 -21.32 -26.84 -6.93
C GLY A 29 -21.21 -25.33 -6.73
N LEU A 30 -20.25 -24.66 -7.38
CA LEU A 30 -20.18 -23.19 -7.37
C LEU A 30 -21.35 -22.57 -8.17
N GLY A 31 -21.78 -23.25 -9.23
CA GLY A 31 -22.87 -22.79 -10.10
C GLY A 31 -22.48 -21.56 -10.91
N ASP A 32 -23.45 -20.69 -11.20
CA ASP A 32 -23.22 -19.49 -11.98
C ASP A 32 -22.38 -18.44 -11.22
N VAL A 33 -21.11 -18.32 -11.64
CA VAL A 33 -20.12 -17.39 -11.13
C VAL A 33 -20.56 -15.94 -11.29
N ALA A 34 -21.22 -15.60 -12.40
CA ALA A 34 -21.68 -14.23 -12.66
C ALA A 34 -22.76 -13.84 -11.64
N ALA A 35 -23.76 -14.70 -11.46
CA ALA A 35 -24.79 -14.50 -10.45
C ALA A 35 -24.22 -14.42 -9.03
N TRP A 36 -23.18 -15.20 -8.71
CA TRP A 36 -22.52 -15.13 -7.41
C TRP A 36 -21.77 -13.80 -7.21
N ALA A 37 -21.06 -13.33 -8.23
CA ALA A 37 -20.39 -12.04 -8.20
C ALA A 37 -21.38 -10.87 -8.02
N GLU A 38 -22.52 -10.90 -8.72
CA GLU A 38 -23.57 -9.88 -8.60
C GLU A 38 -24.19 -9.83 -7.21
N ARG A 39 -24.50 -11.00 -6.63
CA ARG A 39 -25.04 -11.12 -5.26
C ARG A 39 -24.07 -10.56 -4.23
N ASN A 40 -22.77 -10.70 -4.45
CA ASN A 40 -21.73 -10.12 -3.60
C ASN A 40 -21.47 -8.63 -3.90
N GLY A 41 -22.27 -7.98 -4.74
CA GLY A 41 -22.19 -6.55 -5.01
C GLY A 41 -21.16 -6.16 -6.08
N ALA A 42 -20.51 -7.12 -6.74
CA ALA A 42 -19.65 -6.82 -7.89
C ALA A 42 -20.52 -6.35 -9.09
N ARG A 43 -19.96 -5.43 -9.88
CA ARG A 43 -20.56 -4.88 -11.09
C ARG A 43 -19.50 -4.78 -12.17
N ASP A 44 -19.92 -4.46 -13.38
CA ASP A 44 -19.00 -4.14 -14.47
C ASP A 44 -18.01 -3.06 -14.05
N GLY A 45 -16.72 -3.32 -14.26
CA GLY A 45 -15.63 -2.44 -13.87
C GLY A 45 -15.26 -2.46 -12.38
N THR A 46 -15.89 -3.30 -11.54
CA THR A 46 -15.45 -3.46 -10.14
C THR A 46 -14.01 -3.98 -10.09
N PRO A 47 -13.10 -3.37 -9.30
CA PRO A 47 -11.74 -3.86 -9.14
C PRO A 47 -11.70 -5.20 -8.40
N PHE A 48 -10.74 -6.03 -8.79
CA PHE A 48 -10.45 -7.31 -8.17
C PHE A 48 -8.95 -7.49 -8.02
N PHE A 49 -8.50 -7.78 -6.81
CA PHE A 49 -7.09 -7.89 -6.45
C PHE A 49 -6.73 -9.33 -6.09
N LEU A 50 -5.59 -9.76 -6.60
CA LEU A 50 -4.89 -10.97 -6.17
C LEU A 50 -3.59 -10.56 -5.49
N ASP A 51 -3.30 -11.20 -4.36
CA ASP A 51 -2.02 -11.06 -3.69
C ASP A 51 -0.87 -11.64 -4.56
N PRO A 52 0.40 -11.42 -4.17
CA PRO A 52 1.55 -11.91 -4.92
C PRO A 52 1.62 -13.44 -5.07
N TRP A 53 0.84 -14.19 -4.28
CA TRP A 53 0.73 -15.64 -4.36
C TRP A 53 -0.53 -16.09 -5.13
N GLY A 54 -1.21 -15.17 -5.82
CA GLY A 54 -2.40 -15.43 -6.61
C GLY A 54 -3.68 -15.61 -5.81
N ARG A 55 -3.70 -15.26 -4.52
CA ARG A 55 -4.88 -15.43 -3.65
C ARG A 55 -5.70 -14.16 -3.59
N ALA A 56 -7.02 -14.30 -3.63
CA ALA A 56 -7.92 -13.17 -3.43
C ALA A 56 -7.98 -12.79 -1.93
N ASP A 57 -7.50 -11.60 -1.58
CA ASP A 57 -7.69 -11.05 -0.23
C ASP A 57 -9.15 -10.62 -0.05
N ALA A 58 -9.83 -11.19 0.96
CA ALA A 58 -11.26 -11.01 1.15
C ALA A 58 -11.63 -9.56 1.48
N LEU A 59 -10.83 -8.86 2.31
CA LEU A 59 -11.13 -7.52 2.77
C LEU A 59 -10.79 -6.47 1.70
N VAL A 60 -9.64 -6.63 1.04
CA VAL A 60 -9.27 -5.76 -0.09
C VAL A 60 -10.34 -5.82 -1.19
N ASN A 61 -10.88 -7.01 -1.47
CA ASN A 61 -11.93 -7.17 -2.48
C ASN A 61 -13.32 -6.78 -2.00
N ALA A 62 -13.62 -6.89 -0.70
CA ALA A 62 -14.89 -6.44 -0.13
C ALA A 62 -15.05 -4.91 -0.19
N TYR A 63 -13.96 -4.15 0.01
CA TYR A 63 -13.96 -2.68 -0.11
C TYR A 63 -14.57 -2.20 -1.43
N TRP A 64 -14.22 -2.84 -2.55
CA TRP A 64 -14.68 -2.43 -3.87
C TRP A 64 -16.14 -2.74 -4.16
N ARG A 65 -16.74 -3.62 -3.36
CA ARG A 65 -18.15 -4.05 -3.48
C ARG A 65 -19.06 -3.24 -2.56
N ASP A 66 -18.47 -2.50 -1.62
CA ASP A 66 -19.20 -1.62 -0.71
C ASP A 66 -20.07 -0.59 -1.46
N PRO A 67 -21.32 -0.35 -1.04
CA PRO A 67 -22.23 0.60 -1.70
C PRO A 67 -21.65 1.99 -1.91
N LEU A 68 -20.93 2.54 -0.93
CA LEU A 68 -20.38 3.89 -0.99
C LEU A 68 -19.19 3.98 -1.94
N VAL A 69 -18.51 2.85 -2.17
CA VAL A 69 -17.34 2.75 -3.04
C VAL A 69 -17.76 2.52 -4.49
N ARG A 70 -18.67 1.57 -4.72
CA ARG A 70 -19.13 1.21 -6.08
C ARG A 70 -19.97 2.32 -6.74
N GLY A 71 -20.56 3.22 -5.95
CA GLY A 71 -21.31 4.38 -6.46
C GLY A 71 -20.44 5.49 -7.08
N ARG A 72 -19.11 5.38 -7.00
CA ARG A 72 -18.18 6.38 -7.57
C ARG A 72 -18.14 6.30 -9.09
N ALA A 73 -17.84 7.44 -9.73
CA ALA A 73 -17.59 7.48 -11.16
C ALA A 73 -16.50 6.48 -11.58
N THR A 74 -16.72 5.76 -12.68
CA THR A 74 -15.85 4.66 -13.14
C THR A 74 -14.39 5.09 -13.30
N GLY A 75 -14.14 6.30 -13.82
CA GLY A 75 -12.78 6.85 -13.95
C GLY A 75 -12.08 7.03 -12.61
N THR A 76 -12.79 7.54 -11.59
CA THR A 76 -12.27 7.69 -10.22
C THR A 76 -11.97 6.34 -9.59
N LEU A 77 -12.87 5.37 -9.75
CA LEU A 77 -12.72 4.04 -9.19
C LEU A 77 -11.52 3.28 -9.81
N ARG A 78 -11.33 3.36 -11.14
CA ARG A 78 -10.13 2.82 -11.80
C ARG A 78 -8.85 3.48 -11.30
N ARG A 79 -8.87 4.81 -11.17
CA ARG A 79 -7.71 5.56 -10.68
C ARG A 79 -7.36 5.19 -9.25
N TYR A 80 -8.36 5.06 -8.38
CA TYR A 80 -8.18 4.65 -6.99
C TYR A 80 -7.70 3.22 -6.88
N ALA A 81 -8.18 2.31 -7.75
CA ALA A 81 -7.69 0.94 -7.79
C ALA A 81 -6.20 0.88 -8.17
N LEU A 82 -5.78 1.62 -9.20
CA LEU A 82 -4.37 1.72 -9.58
C LEU A 82 -3.52 2.29 -8.44
N SER A 83 -3.98 3.36 -7.78
CA SER A 83 -3.33 3.93 -6.61
C SER A 83 -3.19 2.92 -5.46
N LEU A 84 -4.24 2.16 -5.17
CA LEU A 84 -4.21 1.13 -4.12
C LEU A 84 -3.24 0.00 -4.49
N LYS A 85 -3.20 -0.42 -5.77
CA LYS A 85 -2.23 -1.41 -6.26
C LYS A 85 -0.79 -0.99 -5.97
N VAL A 86 -0.44 0.25 -6.33
CA VAL A 86 0.92 0.79 -6.11
C VAL A 86 1.29 0.81 -4.62
N TRP A 87 0.33 1.12 -3.74
CA TRP A 87 0.53 1.03 -2.30
C TRP A 87 0.74 -0.40 -1.81
N LEU A 88 -0.09 -1.35 -2.26
CA LEU A 88 0.01 -2.76 -1.88
C LEU A 88 1.32 -3.40 -2.37
N ASP A 89 1.76 -3.06 -3.58
CA ASP A 89 3.07 -3.46 -4.12
C ASP A 89 4.22 -2.89 -3.29
N PHE A 90 4.13 -1.61 -2.91
CA PHE A 90 5.13 -0.98 -2.06
C PHE A 90 5.24 -1.69 -0.71
N LEU A 91 4.11 -1.98 -0.06
CA LEU A 91 4.09 -2.72 1.20
C LEU A 91 4.64 -4.14 1.05
N HIS A 92 4.29 -4.84 -0.04
CA HIS A 92 4.86 -6.14 -0.34
C HIS A 92 6.38 -6.06 -0.50
N ALA A 93 6.88 -5.03 -1.19
CA ALA A 93 8.31 -4.76 -1.33
C ALA A 93 8.98 -4.36 0.00
N LEU A 94 8.24 -3.92 1.02
CA LEU A 94 8.73 -3.77 2.40
C LEU A 94 8.59 -5.04 3.25
N GLY A 95 7.86 -6.06 2.77
CA GLY A 95 7.48 -7.23 3.57
C GLY A 95 6.49 -6.88 4.67
N VAL A 96 5.59 -5.92 4.42
CA VAL A 96 4.56 -5.46 5.36
C VAL A 96 3.20 -5.91 4.85
N ARG A 97 2.40 -6.50 5.74
CA ARG A 97 0.99 -6.76 5.42
C ARG A 97 0.22 -5.45 5.45
N TRP A 98 -0.74 -5.29 4.54
CA TRP A 98 -1.52 -4.07 4.46
C TRP A 98 -2.30 -3.76 5.74
N ASP A 99 -2.76 -4.79 6.45
CA ASP A 99 -3.47 -4.66 7.74
C ASP A 99 -2.56 -4.28 8.92
N GLN A 100 -1.24 -4.25 8.70
CA GLN A 100 -0.22 -3.85 9.68
C GLN A 100 0.49 -2.55 9.28
N ALA A 101 0.10 -1.93 8.17
CA ALA A 101 0.77 -0.75 7.68
C ALA A 101 0.54 0.44 8.63
N SER A 102 1.62 1.13 8.99
CA SER A 102 1.59 2.26 9.90
C SER A 102 1.86 3.58 9.19
N ARG A 103 1.88 4.66 9.98
CA ARG A 103 2.28 6.00 9.51
C ARG A 103 3.70 6.02 8.94
N SER A 104 4.60 5.19 9.45
CA SER A 104 5.98 5.09 8.99
C SER A 104 6.04 4.59 7.55
N GLU A 105 5.28 3.54 7.22
CA GLU A 105 5.18 3.05 5.85
C GLU A 105 4.54 4.08 4.91
N LEU A 106 3.52 4.83 5.38
CA LEU A 106 2.90 5.88 4.57
C LEU A 106 3.87 7.05 4.29
N ALA A 107 4.70 7.43 5.28
CA ALA A 107 5.71 8.46 5.11
C ALA A 107 6.80 8.01 4.12
N ALA A 108 7.30 6.77 4.26
CA ALA A 108 8.25 6.18 3.33
C ALA A 108 7.67 6.08 1.91
N PHE A 109 6.38 5.76 1.78
CA PHE A 109 5.69 5.76 0.49
C PHE A 109 5.57 7.15 -0.13
N LYS A 110 5.27 8.18 0.66
CA LYS A 110 5.28 9.57 0.18
C LYS A 110 6.65 9.95 -0.39
N GLU A 111 7.70 9.68 0.37
CA GLU A 111 9.08 9.96 -0.06
C GLU A 111 9.42 9.18 -1.33
N TRP A 112 9.14 7.89 -1.37
CA TRP A 112 9.37 7.05 -2.55
C TRP A 112 8.57 7.49 -3.79
N ARG A 113 7.31 7.93 -3.62
CA ARG A 113 6.46 8.41 -4.73
C ARG A 113 6.92 9.75 -5.28
N LEU A 114 7.52 10.61 -4.46
CA LEU A 114 7.88 11.99 -4.81
C LEU A 114 9.38 12.20 -5.11
N SER A 115 10.28 11.36 -4.60
CA SER A 115 11.76 11.53 -4.67
C SER A 115 12.41 10.61 -5.71
N ALA A 116 11.99 10.82 -6.95
CA ALA A 116 12.76 10.96 -8.21
C ALA A 116 14.00 10.12 -8.67
N GLU A 117 14.66 9.23 -7.92
CA GLU A 117 15.88 8.56 -8.50
C GLU A 117 15.70 7.08 -8.90
N ASN A 118 14.86 6.30 -8.22
CA ASN A 118 14.75 4.84 -8.43
C ASN A 118 13.31 4.34 -8.70
N ASN A 119 12.38 5.20 -9.12
CA ASN A 119 11.04 4.79 -9.52
C ASN A 119 10.77 5.21 -10.98
N PRO A 120 10.78 4.29 -11.97
CA PRO A 120 10.56 4.66 -13.37
C PRO A 120 9.20 5.32 -13.66
N GLN A 121 8.26 5.37 -12.70
CA GLN A 121 6.96 6.04 -12.78
C GLN A 121 6.74 7.08 -11.66
N HIS A 122 7.60 8.10 -11.61
CA HIS A 122 7.39 9.25 -10.72
C HIS A 122 6.07 9.97 -10.99
N VAL A 123 5.43 10.43 -9.92
CA VAL A 123 4.15 11.12 -10.01
C VAL A 123 4.22 12.54 -9.45
N SER A 124 3.45 13.44 -10.06
CA SER A 124 3.30 14.79 -9.55
C SER A 124 2.67 14.80 -8.15
N ALA A 125 2.89 15.88 -7.39
CA ALA A 125 2.23 16.07 -6.09
C ALA A 125 0.69 15.93 -6.17
N SER A 126 0.10 16.36 -7.30
CA SER A 126 -1.34 16.20 -7.58
C SER A 126 -1.75 14.73 -7.71
N SER A 127 -0.93 13.91 -8.36
CA SER A 127 -1.16 12.48 -8.48
C SER A 127 -0.97 11.75 -7.14
N PHE A 128 -0.03 12.19 -6.30
CA PHE A 128 0.10 11.68 -4.93
C PHE A 128 -1.13 12.02 -4.06
N CYS A 129 -1.81 13.15 -4.29
CA CYS A 129 -3.07 13.45 -3.61
C CYS A 129 -4.15 12.41 -3.93
N VAL A 130 -4.19 11.92 -5.18
CA VAL A 130 -5.08 10.81 -5.57
C VAL A 130 -4.69 9.53 -4.85
N ASP A 131 -3.40 9.19 -4.81
CA ASP A 131 -2.91 8.00 -4.10
C ASP A 131 -3.35 8.02 -2.64
N ARG A 132 -3.10 9.15 -1.96
CA ARG A 132 -3.49 9.33 -0.57
C ARG A 132 -5.01 9.27 -0.36
N ALA A 133 -5.81 9.84 -1.27
CA ALA A 133 -7.27 9.77 -1.18
C ALA A 133 -7.78 8.33 -1.31
N ALA A 134 -7.19 7.54 -2.23
CA ALA A 134 -7.50 6.14 -2.42
C ALA A 134 -7.13 5.30 -1.18
N ILE A 135 -5.91 5.46 -0.67
CA ILE A 135 -5.42 4.78 0.55
C ILE A 135 -6.31 5.14 1.73
N ARG A 136 -6.59 6.43 1.96
CA ARG A 136 -7.46 6.87 3.06
C ARG A 136 -8.84 6.26 2.95
N GLY A 137 -9.45 6.27 1.77
CA GLY A 137 -10.78 5.69 1.55
C GLY A 137 -10.82 4.20 1.92
N PHE A 138 -9.81 3.44 1.49
CA PHE A 138 -9.69 2.02 1.83
C PHE A 138 -9.54 1.79 3.33
N TYR A 139 -8.59 2.45 3.99
CA TYR A 139 -8.36 2.25 5.43
C TYR A 139 -9.44 2.86 6.32
N SER A 140 -10.15 3.91 5.89
CA SER A 140 -11.33 4.40 6.61
C SER A 140 -12.43 3.33 6.63
N TRP A 141 -12.71 2.73 5.47
CA TRP A 141 -13.65 1.62 5.39
C TRP A 141 -13.19 0.41 6.22
N ALA A 142 -11.90 0.03 6.13
CA ALA A 142 -11.36 -1.10 6.88
C ALA A 142 -11.39 -0.87 8.40
N ALA A 143 -11.17 0.36 8.85
CA ALA A 143 -11.29 0.75 10.26
C ALA A 143 -12.74 0.62 10.76
N GLU A 144 -13.70 1.12 9.98
CA GLU A 144 -15.12 1.08 10.33
C GLU A 144 -15.68 -0.34 10.35
N GLN A 145 -15.31 -1.18 9.37
CA GLN A 145 -15.89 -2.52 9.24
C GLN A 145 -15.13 -3.59 10.03
N HIS A 146 -13.82 -3.43 10.26
CA HIS A 146 -12.95 -4.49 10.76
C HIS A 146 -11.95 -4.04 11.83
N GLY A 147 -11.99 -2.79 12.28
CA GLY A 147 -11.13 -2.30 13.36
C GLY A 147 -9.64 -2.18 12.99
N ILE A 148 -9.31 -2.17 11.69
CA ILE A 148 -7.94 -2.03 11.19
C ILE A 148 -7.48 -0.57 11.33
N ASP A 149 -6.29 -0.32 11.88
CA ASP A 149 -5.80 1.06 12.06
C ASP A 149 -5.59 1.76 10.70
N ASN A 150 -5.94 3.04 10.65
CA ASN A 150 -5.80 3.84 9.45
C ASN A 150 -4.47 4.61 9.47
N PRO A 151 -3.53 4.31 8.55
CA PRO A 151 -2.25 5.01 8.49
C PRO A 151 -2.39 6.47 8.03
N VAL A 152 -3.49 6.85 7.37
CA VAL A 152 -3.76 8.22 6.93
C VAL A 152 -4.60 8.96 7.98
N ARG A 153 -3.93 9.52 8.99
CA ARG A 153 -4.63 10.33 10.01
C ARG A 153 -4.81 11.78 9.57
N ALA A 154 -5.94 12.37 9.97
CA ALA A 154 -6.14 13.81 9.86
C ALA A 154 -5.46 14.51 11.04
N ARG A 155 -4.61 15.51 10.77
CA ARG A 155 -4.07 16.41 11.78
C ARG A 155 -4.75 17.77 11.63
N VAL A 156 -5.45 18.22 12.66
CA VAL A 156 -5.93 19.61 12.70
C VAL A 156 -4.70 20.47 12.97
N ILE A 157 -4.27 21.26 11.98
CA ILE A 157 -3.17 22.21 12.15
C ILE A 157 -3.81 23.58 12.35
N ALA A 158 -3.78 24.03 13.61
CA ALA A 158 -4.16 25.35 14.12
C ALA A 158 -5.54 25.88 13.71
N THR A 159 -6.38 26.14 14.72
CA THR A 159 -7.39 27.21 14.65
C THR A 159 -6.66 28.51 14.32
N SER A 160 -6.94 29.10 13.17
CA SER A 160 -6.56 30.50 12.97
C SER A 160 -7.18 31.32 14.11
N TRP A 161 -6.55 32.44 14.48
CA TRP A 161 -7.10 33.37 15.49
C TRP A 161 -8.47 33.94 15.05
N MET A 162 -8.84 33.70 13.78
CA MET A 162 -10.10 34.00 13.12
C MET A 162 -10.95 32.73 12.93
N GLY A 163 -10.95 31.81 13.90
CA GLY A 163 -11.98 30.77 14.06
C GLY A 163 -12.09 29.70 12.96
N GLY A 164 -11.06 29.52 12.11
CA GLY A 164 -11.03 28.48 11.08
C GLY A 164 -9.92 27.48 11.31
N GLY A 165 -10.23 26.29 11.81
CA GLY A 165 -9.26 25.20 11.88
C GLY A 165 -9.08 24.57 10.50
N GLN A 166 -7.86 24.57 9.96
CA GLN A 166 -7.57 23.80 8.75
C GLN A 166 -7.27 22.34 9.12
N VAL A 167 -8.09 21.42 8.61
CA VAL A 167 -7.83 19.98 8.72
C VAL A 167 -6.82 19.61 7.63
N VAL A 168 -5.58 19.37 8.02
CA VAL A 168 -4.51 18.95 7.11
C VAL A 168 -4.28 17.46 7.30
N LEU A 169 -4.50 16.66 6.27
CA LEU A 169 -4.15 15.24 6.33
C LEU A 169 -2.64 15.08 6.50
N GLU A 170 -2.21 14.12 7.32
CA GLU A 170 -0.81 13.74 7.35
C GLU A 170 -0.36 13.33 5.94
N SER A 171 0.92 13.57 5.64
CA SER A 171 1.47 13.41 4.29
C SER A 171 0.96 14.40 3.22
N THR A 172 0.30 15.52 3.59
CA THR A 172 0.04 16.60 2.61
C THR A 172 1.36 17.12 2.03
N PRO A 173 1.50 17.24 0.70
CA PRO A 173 2.66 17.91 0.12
C PRO A 173 2.65 19.39 0.48
N SER A 174 3.45 19.80 1.47
CA SER A 174 3.74 21.20 1.76
C SER A 174 5.12 21.52 1.21
N GLY A 175 5.20 22.48 0.28
CA GLY A 175 6.42 23.09 -0.27
C GLY A 175 7.71 22.29 -0.07
N MET A 176 7.84 21.15 -0.74
CA MET A 176 8.98 20.26 -0.55
C MET A 176 10.16 20.79 -1.37
N ARG A 177 11.19 21.33 -0.69
CA ARG A 177 12.51 21.50 -1.34
C ARG A 177 13.01 20.12 -1.74
N ARG A 178 13.48 19.98 -2.98
CA ARG A 178 14.13 18.77 -3.49
C ARG A 178 15.29 18.44 -2.56
N ALA A 179 15.14 17.40 -1.75
CA ALA A 179 16.26 16.76 -1.11
C ALA A 179 16.67 15.61 -2.04
N ASP A 180 17.89 15.72 -2.56
CA ASP A 180 18.52 14.77 -3.47
C ASP A 180 18.98 13.54 -2.67
N VAL A 181 18.03 12.64 -2.40
CA VAL A 181 18.21 11.54 -1.45
C VAL A 181 18.21 10.21 -2.19
N LYS A 182 19.43 9.78 -2.55
CA LYS A 182 19.76 8.58 -3.35
C LYS A 182 19.38 7.21 -2.73
N TRP A 183 18.89 7.14 -1.49
CA TRP A 183 18.90 5.89 -0.70
C TRP A 183 17.56 5.15 -0.51
N LEU A 184 16.44 5.58 -1.11
CA LEU A 184 15.12 5.02 -0.77
C LEU A 184 14.50 4.11 -1.86
N THR A 185 15.14 3.00 -2.22
CA THR A 185 14.37 1.89 -2.83
C THR A 185 13.58 1.16 -1.74
N PRO A 186 12.39 0.58 -2.03
CA PRO A 186 11.67 -0.23 -1.04
C PRO A 186 12.55 -1.35 -0.44
N GLN A 187 13.45 -1.92 -1.23
CA GLN A 187 14.43 -2.90 -0.76
C GLN A 187 15.48 -2.28 0.18
N ALA A 188 15.99 -1.08 -0.11
CA ALA A 188 16.92 -0.36 0.77
C ALA A 188 16.25 0.04 2.09
N PHE A 189 14.98 0.46 2.07
CA PHE A 189 14.21 0.74 3.28
C PHE A 189 13.96 -0.54 4.10
N ARG A 190 13.68 -1.68 3.45
CA ARG A 190 13.56 -2.99 4.13
C ARG A 190 14.84 -3.38 4.87
N LEU A 191 16.01 -3.09 4.29
CA LEU A 191 17.31 -3.36 4.91
C LEU A 191 17.58 -2.44 6.11
N TRP A 192 17.24 -1.15 5.99
CA TRP A 192 17.37 -0.18 7.09
C TRP A 192 16.44 -0.49 8.27
N ARG A 193 15.23 -0.99 8.00
CA ARG A 193 14.24 -1.32 9.04
C ARG A 193 14.63 -2.51 9.92
N LYS A 194 15.56 -3.38 9.51
CA LYS A 194 15.99 -4.52 10.36
C LYS A 194 16.66 -3.99 11.63
N PRO A 195 16.05 -4.09 12.83
CA PRO A 195 16.75 -3.81 14.07
C PRO A 195 17.54 -5.08 14.42
N GLY A 196 18.76 -5.14 13.93
CA GLY A 196 19.72 -6.21 14.22
C GLY A 196 21.01 -5.61 14.73
N VAL A 197 20.95 -4.92 15.87
CA VAL A 197 22.15 -4.63 16.67
C VAL A 197 22.70 -5.97 17.13
N ALA A 198 23.54 -6.60 16.31
CA ALA A 198 24.55 -7.51 16.83
C ALA A 198 25.45 -6.63 17.68
N ARG A 199 25.13 -6.59 18.98
CA ARG A 199 25.93 -6.01 20.04
C ARG A 199 27.36 -6.49 19.81
N PHE A 200 28.24 -5.59 19.37
CA PHE A 200 29.67 -5.84 19.40
C PHE A 200 29.97 -6.27 20.84
N HIS A 201 30.37 -7.53 21.02
CA HIS A 201 30.95 -7.94 22.27
C HIS A 201 32.29 -7.23 22.35
N ASP A 202 32.32 -6.16 23.13
CA ASP A 202 33.53 -5.47 23.55
C ASP A 202 34.29 -6.42 24.49
N GLY A 203 35.09 -7.30 23.88
CA GLY A 203 36.11 -8.10 24.56
C GLY A 203 37.35 -7.25 24.77
N GLY A 204 37.30 -6.34 25.74
CA GLY A 204 38.44 -5.52 26.10
C GLY A 204 39.59 -6.33 26.74
N ARG A 205 40.79 -6.18 26.15
CA ARG A 205 42.16 -6.09 26.75
C ARG A 205 42.64 -7.25 27.66
N ALA A 206 43.92 -7.66 27.71
CA ALA A 206 45.24 -7.12 27.36
C ALA A 206 46.16 -8.32 27.03
N ALA A 207 47.45 -8.29 26.69
CA ALA A 207 48.54 -7.33 26.72
C ALA A 207 49.65 -7.88 25.78
N GLY A 208 50.50 -7.01 25.24
CA GLY A 208 51.67 -7.45 24.48
C GLY A 208 52.33 -6.31 23.73
N ARG A 209 52.81 -5.30 24.46
CA ARG A 209 53.62 -4.22 23.93
C ARG A 209 55.00 -4.29 24.59
N LEU A 210 56.01 -4.66 23.82
CA LEU A 210 57.44 -4.34 23.95
C LEU A 210 57.89 -4.19 22.48
N ALA A 211 58.14 -3.00 21.90
CA ALA A 211 59.32 -2.13 22.05
C ALA A 211 60.62 -2.96 22.18
N GLY A 212 61.64 -2.92 21.33
CA GLY A 212 62.10 -2.09 20.21
C GLY A 212 63.63 -2.32 20.09
N SER A 213 64.25 -2.02 18.92
CA SER A 213 65.72 -2.01 18.60
C SER A 213 66.45 -3.37 18.70
N ASP A 214 67.34 -3.83 17.80
CA ASP A 214 68.19 -3.23 16.75
C ASP A 214 67.96 -3.83 15.34
#